data_AF-A0A401S9C7-F1
#
_entry.id   AF-A0A401S9C7-F1
#
_cell.length_a   1.000
_cell.length_b   1.000
_cell.length_c   1.000
_cell.angle_alpha   90.00
_cell.angle_beta   90.00
_cell.angle_gamma   90.00
#
_symmetry.space_group_name_H-M   'P 1'
#
loop_
_entity.id
_entity.type
_entity.pdbx_description
1 polymer ?
#
loop_
_entity_poly.entity_id
_entity_poly.type
_entity_poly.pdbx_seq_one_letter_code
_entity_poly.pdbx_strand_id
1 'polypeptide(L)'
;MDQEEEEIDRQRAAGRPDSELLVGFGGGSGSPVSEPVVGPSGGSGSGSPISVSEPVQSWVMQQSAQELAACLGAEPCLEAKKLDESIEEMLIRLDEFCAMLEMIRSDSSQILDENVPKLKAKALEMKKVYAKIDKMETFVKMVGQNAATLEQQVIQAEKDCGNLPHGVRRLLLSISAPSNLNKKCSCPKQQNTRYELPSLYRTEAYFPESSDRPYFSKPKT
;
A
#
# COMPACT_ATOMS: atom_id res chain seq x y z
N MET A 1 -15.96 -1.90 18.49
CA MET A 1 -14.92 -2.12 17.46
C MET A 1 -14.19 -0.79 17.24
N ASP A 2 -14.02 -0.01 18.31
CA ASP A 2 -13.84 1.45 18.22
C ASP A 2 -12.58 1.92 18.96
N GLN A 3 -11.87 1.01 19.64
CA GLN A 3 -10.64 1.33 20.37
C GLN A 3 -9.38 1.19 19.49
N GLU A 4 -9.41 0.29 18.50
CA GLU A 4 -8.26 0.10 17.58
C GLU A 4 -8.15 1.21 16.53
N GLU A 5 -9.26 1.82 16.12
CA GLU A 5 -9.26 2.89 15.11
C GLU A 5 -8.83 4.25 15.73
N GLU A 6 -9.08 4.47 17.03
CA GLU A 6 -8.61 5.67 17.75
C GLU A 6 -7.09 5.65 18.01
N GLU A 7 -6.50 4.46 18.17
CA GLU A 7 -5.06 4.33 18.44
C GLU A 7 -4.19 4.57 17.19
N ILE A 8 -4.69 4.22 16.00
CA ILE A 8 -3.99 4.45 14.73
C ILE A 8 -3.93 5.95 14.38
N ASP A 9 -4.98 6.72 14.67
CA ASP A 9 -4.99 8.16 14.41
C ASP A 9 -4.08 8.95 15.38
N ARG A 10 -3.92 8.48 16.63
CA ARG A 10 -2.95 9.07 17.56
C ARG A 10 -1.50 8.87 17.11
N GLN A 11 -1.17 7.72 16.54
CA GLN A 11 0.18 7.46 16.04
C GLN A 11 0.53 8.31 14.81
N ARG A 12 -0.47 8.74 14.03
CA ARG A 12 -0.27 9.65 12.89
C ARG A 12 -0.04 11.11 13.30
N ALA A 13 -0.60 11.53 14.43
CA ALA A 13 -0.45 12.90 14.95
C ALA A 13 0.89 13.15 15.68
N ALA A 14 1.61 12.09 16.08
CA ALA A 14 2.88 12.20 16.81
C ALA A 14 4.13 12.32 15.92
N GLY A 15 3.97 12.35 14.59
CA GLY A 15 5.04 12.59 13.63
C GLY A 15 5.52 14.04 13.67
N ARG A 16 6.54 14.28 14.50
CA ARG A 16 7.30 15.54 14.64
C ARG A 16 7.73 16.09 13.25
N PRO A 17 7.51 17.39 12.95
CA PRO A 17 7.95 17.98 11.70
C PRO A 17 9.41 18.48 11.77
N ASP A 18 10.04 18.43 10.60
CA ASP A 18 11.07 19.33 10.08
C ASP A 18 12.42 19.45 10.81
N SER A 19 13.44 18.87 10.18
CA SER A 19 14.77 19.48 10.11
C SER A 19 15.09 19.69 8.63
N GLU A 20 14.86 20.94 8.21
CA GLU A 20 15.14 21.53 6.91
C GLU A 20 16.57 21.22 6.42
N LEU A 21 16.64 20.70 5.19
CA LEU A 21 17.87 20.65 4.41
C LEU A 21 18.15 22.05 3.85
N LEU A 22 18.87 22.88 4.60
CA LEU A 22 19.28 24.21 4.17
C LEU A 22 20.42 24.09 3.13
N VAL A 23 20.08 23.91 1.85
CA VAL A 23 21.03 24.09 0.73
C VAL A 23 21.12 25.57 0.42
N GLY A 24 22.03 26.26 1.12
CA GLY A 24 22.38 27.65 0.82
C GLY A 24 23.27 27.73 -0.41
N PHE A 25 22.69 28.03 -1.57
CA PHE A 25 23.41 28.54 -2.74
C PHE A 25 23.80 30.00 -2.48
N GLY A 26 25.01 30.21 -1.94
CA GLY A 26 25.62 31.52 -1.80
C GLY A 26 26.59 31.78 -2.95
N GLY A 27 26.13 32.48 -3.99
CA GLY A 27 26.99 33.08 -5.00
C GLY A 27 27.84 34.19 -4.36
N GLY A 28 29.16 34.09 -4.52
CA GLY A 28 30.14 35.04 -4.01
C GLY A 28 31.28 35.20 -5.00
N SER A 29 31.11 36.16 -5.90
CA SER A 29 32.10 36.73 -6.80
C SER A 29 33.33 37.25 -6.07
N GLY A 30 34.52 37.09 -6.66
CA GLY A 30 35.69 37.88 -6.24
C GLY A 30 37.04 37.34 -6.70
N SER A 31 37.36 37.48 -7.99
CA SER A 31 38.77 37.55 -8.43
C SER A 31 39.28 38.97 -8.22
N PRO A 32 40.52 39.16 -7.73
CA PRO A 32 41.30 40.34 -8.08
C PRO A 32 42.43 39.96 -9.03
N VAL A 33 42.27 40.45 -10.26
CA VAL A 33 43.30 40.62 -11.27
C VAL A 33 44.35 41.60 -10.72
N SER A 34 45.64 41.27 -10.85
CA SER A 34 46.73 42.23 -10.58
C SER A 34 47.20 42.79 -11.91
N GLU A 35 46.87 44.05 -12.19
CA GLU A 35 47.43 44.83 -13.28
C GLU A 35 48.84 45.32 -12.93
N PRO A 36 49.79 45.37 -13.88
CA PRO A 36 51.06 46.05 -13.71
C PRO A 36 50.93 47.55 -14.02
N VAL A 37 51.50 48.38 -13.14
CA VAL A 37 51.59 49.84 -13.29
C VAL A 37 52.52 50.22 -14.44
N VAL A 38 52.03 51.06 -15.35
CA VAL A 38 52.83 51.70 -16.41
C VAL A 38 53.09 53.15 -16.02
N GLY A 39 54.36 53.53 -15.91
CA GLY A 39 54.82 54.92 -15.79
C GLY A 39 55.84 55.23 -16.89
N PRO A 40 55.84 56.43 -17.50
CA PRO A 40 56.60 56.70 -18.72
C PRO A 40 57.94 57.43 -18.47
N SER A 41 58.76 57.37 -19.52
CA SER A 41 59.54 58.49 -20.07
C SER A 41 61.05 58.54 -19.78
N GLY A 42 61.82 58.55 -20.87
CA GLY A 42 62.97 59.46 -21.05
C GLY A 42 64.34 58.81 -21.15
N GLY A 43 64.96 58.90 -22.34
CA GLY A 43 66.42 58.86 -22.45
C GLY A 43 66.99 58.23 -23.72
N SER A 44 66.98 58.96 -24.84
CA SER A 44 67.88 58.71 -25.96
C SER A 44 69.32 58.96 -25.55
N GLY A 45 70.18 57.96 -25.71
CA GLY A 45 71.62 58.08 -25.59
C GLY A 45 72.29 57.13 -26.57
N SER A 46 72.70 57.66 -27.72
CA SER A 46 73.56 56.96 -28.67
C SER A 46 74.92 56.70 -28.05
N GLY A 47 75.38 55.45 -28.09
CA GLY A 47 76.75 55.11 -27.71
C GLY A 47 76.97 53.61 -27.75
N SER A 48 77.31 53.09 -28.94
CA SER A 48 78.17 51.90 -28.98
C SER A 48 79.60 52.35 -28.66
N PRO A 49 80.33 51.57 -27.87
CA PRO A 49 81.26 50.67 -28.55
C PRO A 49 81.13 49.23 -28.05
N ILE A 50 81.38 48.34 -29.00
CA ILE A 50 81.62 46.91 -28.86
C ILE A 50 82.62 46.63 -27.73
N SER A 51 82.26 45.78 -26.75
CA SER A 51 83.23 44.98 -25.99
C SER A 51 82.59 43.78 -25.28
N VAL A 52 82.66 42.63 -25.95
CA VAL A 52 83.02 41.30 -25.41
C VAL A 52 82.68 41.05 -23.92
N SER A 53 81.47 40.57 -23.66
CA SER A 53 81.12 39.84 -22.42
C SER A 53 80.09 38.73 -22.69
N GLU A 54 80.18 38.11 -23.86
CA GLU A 54 79.17 37.19 -24.40
C GLU A 54 79.17 35.73 -23.94
N PRO A 55 80.19 35.11 -23.29
CA PRO A 55 80.06 33.70 -22.96
C PRO A 55 79.20 33.44 -21.70
N VAL A 56 79.24 34.33 -20.70
CA VAL A 56 78.60 34.07 -19.40
C VAL A 56 77.11 34.44 -19.37
N GLN A 57 76.71 35.56 -19.99
CA GLN A 57 75.30 35.92 -20.08
C GLN A 57 74.52 34.98 -21.02
N SER A 58 75.14 34.58 -22.14
CA SER A 58 74.56 33.58 -23.05
C SER A 58 74.38 32.22 -22.35
N TRP A 59 75.34 31.80 -21.52
CA TRP A 59 75.24 30.54 -20.77
C TRP A 59 74.11 30.58 -19.74
N VAL A 60 73.98 31.66 -18.96
CA VAL A 60 72.90 31.81 -17.97
C VAL A 60 71.54 31.85 -18.65
N MET A 61 71.40 32.57 -19.78
CA MET A 61 70.17 32.56 -20.56
C MET A 61 69.85 31.18 -21.14
N GLN A 62 70.87 30.46 -21.63
CA GLN A 62 70.70 29.11 -22.14
C GLN A 62 70.30 28.13 -21.04
N GLN A 63 70.88 28.26 -19.84
CA GLN A 63 70.55 27.43 -18.69
C GLN A 63 69.14 27.73 -18.16
N SER A 64 68.75 29.01 -18.05
CA SER A 64 67.37 29.39 -17.70
C SER A 64 66.37 28.98 -18.78
N ALA A 65 66.72 29.08 -20.06
CA ALA A 65 65.88 28.59 -21.15
C ALA A 65 65.74 27.05 -21.13
N GLN A 66 66.80 26.33 -20.75
CA GLN A 66 66.79 24.88 -20.58
C GLN A 66 65.94 24.45 -19.38
N GLU A 67 66.02 25.17 -18.27
CA GLU A 67 65.17 24.95 -17.08
C GLU A 67 63.69 25.24 -17.40
N LEU A 68 63.39 26.34 -18.08
CA LEU A 68 62.03 26.65 -18.54
C LEU A 68 61.52 25.61 -19.56
N ALA A 69 62.35 25.17 -20.51
CA ALA A 69 62.01 24.12 -21.45
C ALA A 69 61.76 22.78 -20.74
N ALA A 70 62.51 22.48 -19.68
CA ALA A 70 62.28 21.30 -18.85
C ALA A 70 60.98 21.41 -18.04
N CYS A 71 60.63 22.58 -17.50
CA CYS A 71 59.34 22.82 -16.84
C CYS A 71 58.16 22.73 -17.83
N LEU A 72 58.32 23.21 -19.06
CA LEU A 72 57.31 23.11 -20.12
C LEU A 72 57.21 21.68 -20.70
N GLY A 73 58.29 20.90 -20.61
CA GLY A 73 58.36 19.50 -21.03
C GLY A 73 58.04 18.47 -19.93
N ALA A 74 57.88 18.90 -18.68
CA ALA A 74 57.51 18.06 -17.54
C ALA A 74 56.01 17.72 -17.57
N GLU A 75 55.59 16.96 -18.58
CA GLU A 75 54.27 16.35 -18.82
C GLU A 75 53.13 16.73 -17.83
N PRO A 76 52.66 17.99 -17.83
CA PRO A 76 51.41 18.36 -17.15
C PRO A 76 50.19 17.63 -17.75
N CYS A 77 50.39 17.00 -18.91
CA CYS A 77 49.41 16.19 -19.61
C CYS A 77 49.04 14.90 -18.85
N LEU A 78 49.96 14.29 -18.09
CA LEU A 78 49.66 13.03 -17.39
C LEU A 78 48.68 13.24 -16.21
N GLU A 79 48.91 14.29 -15.42
CA GLU A 79 48.01 14.64 -14.32
C GLU A 79 46.67 15.16 -14.84
N ALA A 80 46.68 16.00 -15.89
CA ALA A 80 45.46 16.44 -16.57
C ALA A 80 44.65 15.26 -17.13
N LYS A 81 45.31 14.30 -17.78
CA LYS A 81 44.66 13.11 -18.31
C LYS A 81 44.05 12.23 -17.22
N LYS A 82 44.75 12.05 -16.10
CA LYS A 82 44.20 11.31 -14.94
C LYS A 82 42.97 12.01 -14.36
N LEU A 83 42.98 13.35 -14.32
CA LEU A 83 41.82 14.13 -13.91
C LEU A 83 40.66 13.96 -14.89
N ASP A 84 40.91 14.02 -16.19
CA ASP A 84 39.89 13.81 -17.23
C ASP A 84 39.27 12.41 -17.13
N GLU A 85 40.08 11.37 -16.95
CA GLU A 85 39.60 9.99 -16.72
C GLU A 85 38.73 9.90 -15.45
N SER A 86 39.13 10.58 -14.37
CA SER A 86 38.35 10.63 -13.13
C SER A 86 37.03 11.40 -13.28
N ILE A 87 37.01 12.47 -14.09
CA ILE A 87 35.79 13.23 -14.39
C ILE A 87 34.85 12.36 -15.21
N GLU A 88 35.34 11.67 -16.23
CA GLU A 88 34.53 10.77 -17.06
C GLU A 88 33.92 9.65 -16.20
N GLU A 89 34.70 9.00 -15.33
CA GLU A 89 34.19 7.98 -14.41
C GLU A 89 33.11 8.54 -13.48
N MET A 90 33.26 9.78 -13.01
CA MET A 90 32.26 10.45 -12.18
C MET A 90 31.00 10.79 -12.97
N LEU A 91 31.11 11.24 -14.22
CA LEU A 91 29.97 11.51 -15.09
C LEU A 91 29.18 10.25 -15.41
N ILE A 92 29.87 9.13 -15.68
CA ILE A 92 29.24 7.83 -15.88
C ILE A 92 28.46 7.43 -14.61
N ARG A 93 29.08 7.53 -13.43
CA ARG A 93 28.39 7.23 -12.17
C ARG A 93 27.18 8.13 -11.93
N LEU A 94 27.25 9.42 -12.29
CA LEU A 94 26.11 10.33 -12.17
C LEU A 94 24.96 9.95 -13.11
N ASP A 95 25.26 9.49 -14.33
CA ASP A 95 24.24 8.99 -15.25
C ASP A 95 23.56 7.72 -14.70
N GLU A 96 24.34 6.80 -14.13
CA GLU A 96 23.82 5.62 -13.44
C GLU A 96 22.92 5.99 -12.26
N PHE A 97 23.32 6.98 -11.44
CA PHE A 97 22.48 7.49 -10.35
C PHE A 97 21.17 8.10 -10.87
N CYS A 98 21.21 8.86 -11.97
CA CYS A 98 20.01 9.39 -12.61
C CYS A 98 19.09 8.28 -13.10
N ALA A 99 19.63 7.23 -13.72
CA ALA A 99 18.86 6.07 -14.16
C ALA A 99 18.20 5.34 -12.98
N MET A 100 18.93 5.14 -11.87
CA MET A 100 18.38 4.55 -10.65
C MET A 100 17.27 5.40 -10.03
N LEU A 101 17.46 6.73 -9.98
CA LEU A 101 16.43 7.64 -9.47
C LEU A 101 15.16 7.59 -10.33
N GLU A 102 15.30 7.51 -11.65
CA GLU A 102 14.16 7.40 -12.54
C GLU A 102 13.40 6.08 -12.35
N MET A 103 14.12 4.97 -12.15
CA MET A 103 13.50 3.68 -11.80
C MET A 103 12.73 3.78 -10.48
N ILE A 104 13.34 4.34 -9.43
CA ILE A 104 12.67 4.51 -8.13
C ILE A 104 11.43 5.39 -8.27
N ARG A 105 11.50 6.47 -9.07
CA ARG A 105 10.38 7.38 -9.31
C ARG A 105 9.25 6.69 -10.06
N SER A 106 9.58 5.92 -11.09
CA SER A 106 8.63 5.10 -11.84
C SER A 106 7.95 4.07 -10.95
N ASP A 107 8.72 3.30 -10.18
CA ASP A 107 8.21 2.26 -9.28
C ASP A 107 7.32 2.86 -8.18
N SER A 108 7.74 4.00 -7.60
CA SER A 108 6.94 4.72 -6.61
C SER A 108 5.61 5.17 -7.20
N SER A 109 5.62 5.71 -8.42
CA SER A 109 4.40 6.11 -9.13
C SER A 109 3.50 4.89 -9.40
N GLN A 110 4.07 3.77 -9.87
CA GLN A 110 3.31 2.55 -10.10
C GLN A 110 2.67 2.01 -8.80
N ILE A 111 3.40 2.04 -7.69
CA ILE A 111 2.88 1.60 -6.40
C ILE A 111 1.73 2.49 -5.93
N LEU A 112 1.93 3.81 -5.96
CA LEU A 112 0.98 4.78 -5.41
C LEU A 112 -0.26 4.95 -6.29
N ASP A 113 -0.08 5.00 -7.60
CA ASP A 113 -1.16 5.33 -8.54
C ASP A 113 -1.93 4.09 -9.00
N GLU A 114 -1.28 2.92 -9.00
CA GLU A 114 -1.93 1.69 -9.46
C GLU A 114 -2.11 0.64 -8.38
N ASN A 115 -1.01 0.19 -7.76
CA ASN A 115 -1.05 -1.02 -6.93
C ASN A 115 -1.83 -0.78 -5.62
N VAL A 116 -1.59 0.33 -4.95
CA VAL A 116 -2.30 0.70 -3.70
C VAL A 116 -3.82 0.84 -3.95
N PRO A 117 -4.29 1.59 -4.96
CA PRO A 117 -5.71 1.65 -5.30
C PRO A 117 -6.31 0.28 -5.66
N LYS A 118 -5.61 -0.53 -6.47
CA LYS A 118 -6.05 -1.88 -6.83
C LYS A 118 -6.20 -2.78 -5.60
N LEU A 119 -5.21 -2.75 -4.70
CA LEU A 119 -5.23 -3.51 -3.44
C LEU A 119 -6.39 -3.06 -2.55
N LYS A 120 -6.60 -1.74 -2.41
CA LYS A 120 -7.73 -1.18 -1.66
C LYS A 120 -9.07 -1.67 -2.23
N ALA A 121 -9.23 -1.64 -3.56
CA ALA A 121 -10.43 -2.13 -4.21
C ALA A 121 -10.68 -3.62 -3.93
N LYS A 122 -9.62 -4.45 -3.97
CA LYS A 122 -9.71 -5.88 -3.62
C LYS A 122 -10.02 -6.11 -2.14
N ALA A 123 -9.44 -5.34 -1.23
CA ALA A 123 -9.77 -5.42 0.19
C ALA A 123 -11.26 -5.09 0.44
N LEU A 124 -11.80 -4.10 -0.26
CA LEU A 124 -13.23 -3.78 -0.19
C LEU A 124 -14.13 -4.89 -0.78
N GLU A 125 -13.67 -5.55 -1.84
CA GLU A 125 -14.37 -6.73 -2.37
C GLU A 125 -14.39 -7.87 -1.34
N MET A 126 -13.26 -8.14 -0.68
CA MET A 126 -13.17 -9.13 0.40
C MET A 126 -14.12 -8.78 1.56
N LYS A 127 -14.24 -7.50 1.95
CA LYS A 127 -15.20 -7.06 2.98
C LYS A 127 -16.63 -7.43 2.63
N LYS A 128 -17.02 -7.39 1.34
CA LYS A 128 -18.35 -7.85 0.89
C LYS A 128 -18.53 -9.36 1.04
N VAL A 129 -17.47 -10.14 0.83
CA VAL A 129 -17.49 -11.59 1.03
C VAL A 129 -17.65 -11.91 2.52
N TYR A 130 -16.88 -11.27 3.40
CA TYR A 130 -17.03 -11.45 4.85
C TYR A 130 -18.44 -11.10 5.34
N ALA A 131 -19.02 -9.99 4.87
CA ALA A 131 -20.40 -9.64 5.20
C ALA A 131 -21.43 -10.70 4.75
N LYS A 132 -21.16 -11.44 3.66
CA LYS A 132 -22.01 -12.58 3.25
C LYS A 132 -21.82 -13.78 4.16
N ILE A 133 -20.58 -14.05 4.59
CA ILE A 133 -20.25 -15.11 5.55
C ILE A 133 -20.97 -14.84 6.89
N ASP A 134 -20.89 -13.63 7.42
CA ASP A 134 -21.54 -13.25 8.69
C ASP A 134 -23.06 -13.41 8.64
N LYS A 135 -23.68 -13.03 7.52
CA LYS A 135 -25.12 -13.24 7.28
C LYS A 135 -25.46 -14.72 7.25
N MET A 136 -24.63 -15.54 6.61
CA MET A 136 -24.82 -16.98 6.54
C MET A 136 -24.65 -17.63 7.91
N GLU A 137 -23.69 -17.19 8.72
CA GLU A 137 -23.51 -17.67 10.08
C GLU A 137 -24.74 -17.35 10.95
N THR A 138 -25.21 -16.11 10.89
CA THR A 138 -26.43 -15.68 11.60
C THR A 138 -27.64 -16.52 11.17
N PHE A 139 -27.75 -16.78 9.87
CA PHE A 139 -28.79 -17.61 9.31
C PHE A 139 -28.74 -19.05 9.86
N VAL A 140 -27.57 -19.69 9.84
CA VAL A 140 -27.38 -21.05 10.35
C VAL A 140 -27.72 -21.13 11.85
N LYS A 141 -27.31 -20.12 12.64
CA LYS A 141 -27.67 -20.02 14.06
C LYS A 141 -29.18 -20.00 14.27
N MET A 142 -29.91 -19.20 13.49
CA MET A 142 -31.37 -19.13 13.59
C MET A 142 -32.03 -20.46 13.24
N VAL A 143 -31.59 -21.13 12.17
CA VAL A 143 -32.13 -22.45 11.80
C VAL A 143 -31.89 -23.47 12.91
N GLY A 144 -30.71 -23.47 13.52
CA GLY A 144 -30.40 -24.31 14.67
C GLY A 144 -31.34 -24.06 15.85
N GLN A 145 -31.63 -22.80 16.17
CA GLN A 145 -32.57 -22.44 17.25
C GLN A 145 -34.00 -22.91 16.95
N ASN A 146 -34.46 -22.76 15.70
CA ASN A 146 -35.79 -23.23 15.28
C ASN A 146 -35.89 -24.76 15.36
N ALA A 147 -34.86 -25.48 14.91
CA ALA A 147 -34.81 -26.95 15.00
C ALA A 147 -34.84 -27.43 16.46
N ALA A 148 -34.04 -26.82 17.34
CA ALA A 148 -34.05 -27.15 18.77
C ALA A 148 -35.41 -26.86 19.43
N THR A 149 -36.08 -25.78 19.03
CA THR A 149 -37.42 -25.46 19.53
C THR A 149 -38.44 -26.51 19.09
N LEU A 150 -38.39 -26.94 17.82
CA LEU A 150 -39.26 -28.00 17.31
C LEU A 150 -38.99 -29.34 18.01
N GLU A 151 -37.73 -29.71 18.19
CA GLU A 151 -37.32 -30.92 18.92
C GLU A 151 -37.89 -30.92 20.34
N GLN A 152 -37.78 -29.80 21.06
CA GLN A 152 -38.33 -29.68 22.40
C GLN A 152 -39.86 -29.79 22.44
N GLN A 153 -40.57 -29.24 21.45
CA GLN A 153 -42.02 -29.40 21.34
C GLN A 153 -42.42 -30.85 21.08
N VAL A 154 -41.66 -31.58 20.26
CA VAL A 154 -41.89 -33.00 19.99
C VAL A 154 -41.68 -33.82 21.27
N ILE A 155 -40.56 -33.62 21.97
CA ILE A 155 -40.27 -34.29 23.25
C ILE A 155 -41.39 -34.04 24.26
N GLN A 156 -41.87 -32.79 24.36
CA GLN A 156 -42.97 -32.43 25.26
C GLN A 156 -44.29 -33.13 24.86
N ALA A 157 -44.63 -33.14 23.57
CA ALA A 157 -45.83 -33.81 23.07
C ALA A 157 -45.78 -35.34 23.26
N GLU A 158 -44.62 -35.96 23.09
CA GLU A 158 -44.42 -37.39 23.34
C GLU A 158 -44.58 -37.72 24.82
N LYS A 159 -44.01 -36.90 25.71
CA LYS A 159 -44.16 -37.03 27.16
C LYS A 159 -45.64 -36.91 27.55
N ASP A 160 -46.34 -35.92 27.03
CA ASP A 160 -47.75 -35.69 27.36
C ASP A 160 -48.64 -36.84 26.84
N CYS A 161 -48.37 -37.36 25.63
CA CYS A 161 -49.06 -38.53 25.07
C CYS A 161 -48.76 -39.83 25.85
N GLY A 162 -47.51 -40.03 26.26
CA GLY A 162 -47.08 -41.20 27.04
C GLY A 162 -47.67 -41.22 28.45
N ASN A 163 -47.90 -40.04 29.02
CA ASN A 163 -48.47 -39.87 30.36
C ASN A 163 -50.02 -39.90 30.38
N LEU A 164 -50.68 -40.14 29.23
CA LEU A 164 -52.13 -40.25 29.17
C LEU A 164 -52.62 -41.55 29.86
N PRO A 165 -53.68 -41.48 30.69
CA PRO A 165 -54.28 -42.65 31.29
C PRO A 165 -54.71 -43.67 30.23
N HIS A 166 -54.51 -44.96 30.50
CA HIS A 166 -54.73 -46.06 29.54
C HIS A 166 -56.13 -46.03 28.87
N GLY A 167 -57.16 -45.59 29.60
CA GLY A 167 -58.52 -45.44 29.06
C GLY A 167 -58.63 -44.37 27.96
N VAL A 168 -57.88 -43.27 28.06
CA VAL A 168 -57.88 -42.18 27.07
C VAL A 168 -57.14 -42.59 25.80
N ARG A 169 -56.02 -43.30 25.94
CA ARG A 169 -55.29 -43.92 24.81
C ARG A 169 -56.19 -44.88 24.02
N ARG A 170 -56.96 -45.75 24.71
CA ARG A 170 -57.89 -46.69 24.05
C ARG A 170 -59.02 -45.98 23.31
N LEU A 171 -59.50 -44.86 23.85
CA LEU A 171 -60.58 -44.07 23.27
C LEU A 171 -60.11 -43.27 22.03
N LEU A 172 -58.90 -42.70 22.07
CA LEU A 172 -58.29 -42.03 20.91
C LEU A 172 -58.01 -43.00 19.76
N LEU A 173 -57.52 -44.21 20.06
CA LEU A 173 -57.32 -45.28 19.07
C LEU A 173 -58.65 -45.78 18.47
N SER A 174 -59.76 -45.64 19.18
CA SER A 174 -61.09 -45.99 18.66
C SER A 174 -61.74 -44.91 17.79
N ILE A 175 -61.24 -43.66 17.86
CA ILE A 175 -61.74 -42.52 17.06
C ILE A 175 -61.02 -42.42 15.69
N SER A 176 -59.81 -42.98 15.55
CA SER A 176 -59.07 -42.98 14.27
C SER A 176 -59.60 -43.99 13.24
N ALA A 177 -60.62 -44.79 13.59
CA ALA A 177 -61.39 -45.59 12.65
C ALA A 177 -62.67 -44.81 12.27
N PRO A 178 -63.03 -44.68 10.97
CA PRO A 178 -64.23 -43.97 10.59
C PRO A 178 -65.42 -44.87 10.91
N SER A 179 -66.05 -44.65 12.05
CA SER A 179 -67.42 -45.12 12.28
C SER A 179 -68.30 -43.90 12.49
N ASN A 180 -69.08 -43.61 11.45
CA ASN A 180 -70.38 -42.98 11.58
C ASN A 180 -71.05 -43.55 12.82
N LEU A 181 -71.46 -42.69 13.76
CA LEU A 181 -72.73 -42.80 14.49
C LEU A 181 -72.86 -41.63 15.47
N ASN A 182 -73.86 -40.81 15.19
CA ASN A 182 -74.49 -39.86 16.09
C ASN A 182 -74.62 -40.41 17.52
N LYS A 183 -74.08 -39.70 18.51
CA LYS A 183 -74.64 -39.57 19.87
C LYS A 183 -73.90 -38.46 20.61
N LYS A 184 -74.67 -37.52 21.14
CA LYS A 184 -74.21 -36.36 21.92
C LYS A 184 -73.42 -36.87 23.14
N CYS A 185 -72.11 -36.68 23.13
CA CYS A 185 -71.27 -36.84 24.31
C CYS A 185 -70.80 -35.44 24.72
N SER A 186 -71.30 -34.95 25.86
CA SER A 186 -70.81 -33.70 26.45
C SER A 186 -69.46 -33.97 27.09
N CYS A 187 -68.37 -33.69 26.36
CA CYS A 187 -67.03 -33.78 26.92
C CYS A 187 -66.75 -32.60 27.88
N PRO A 188 -66.14 -32.83 29.05
CA PRO A 188 -65.67 -31.76 29.90
C PRO A 188 -64.58 -30.98 29.18
N LYS A 189 -64.60 -29.64 29.32
CA LYS A 189 -63.66 -28.67 28.76
C LYS A 189 -62.22 -29.21 28.77
N GLN A 190 -61.79 -29.80 27.66
CA GLN A 190 -60.37 -29.95 27.37
C GLN A 190 -59.87 -28.53 27.23
N GLN A 191 -59.00 -28.11 28.15
CA GLN A 191 -58.12 -26.99 27.91
C GLN A 191 -57.35 -27.34 26.64
N ASN A 192 -57.82 -26.75 25.56
CA ASN A 192 -57.27 -26.85 24.24
C ASN A 192 -55.91 -26.15 24.35
N THR A 193 -54.85 -26.89 24.67
CA THR A 193 -53.49 -26.46 24.39
C THR A 193 -53.36 -26.49 22.88
N ARG A 194 -53.94 -25.47 22.25
CA ARG A 194 -53.89 -25.25 20.82
C ARG A 194 -52.42 -25.22 20.46
N TYR A 195 -51.95 -26.27 19.78
CA TYR A 195 -50.60 -26.29 19.25
C TYR A 195 -50.45 -25.08 18.33
N GLU A 196 -49.55 -24.17 18.71
CA GLU A 196 -49.17 -23.04 17.89
C GLU A 196 -47.90 -23.42 17.15
N LEU A 197 -48.01 -23.51 15.83
CA LEU A 197 -46.87 -23.80 14.97
C LEU A 197 -45.84 -22.67 15.16
N PRO A 198 -44.60 -22.99 15.57
CA PRO A 198 -43.55 -21.98 15.67
C PRO A 198 -43.40 -21.26 14.34
N SER A 199 -43.17 -19.95 14.40
CA SER A 199 -42.84 -19.16 13.21
C SER A 199 -41.51 -19.66 12.65
N LEU A 200 -41.58 -20.57 11.67
CA LEU A 200 -40.40 -21.13 11.03
C LEU A 200 -39.72 -20.09 10.16
N TYR A 201 -38.41 -20.25 10.05
CA TYR A 201 -37.58 -19.49 9.15
C TYR A 201 -38.09 -19.57 7.69
N ARG A 202 -37.99 -18.44 6.98
CA ARG A 202 -38.20 -18.33 5.54
C ARG A 202 -36.96 -17.76 4.87
N THR A 203 -36.49 -18.43 3.82
CA THR A 203 -35.26 -18.06 3.10
C THR A 203 -35.33 -16.68 2.50
N GLU A 204 -36.51 -16.34 2.02
CA GLU A 204 -36.86 -15.12 1.32
C GLU A 204 -36.77 -13.90 2.25
N ALA A 205 -36.88 -14.09 3.57
CA ALA A 205 -36.78 -13.03 4.57
C ALA A 205 -35.33 -12.63 4.88
N TYR A 206 -34.34 -13.49 4.58
CA TYR A 206 -32.91 -13.26 4.88
C TYR A 206 -32.05 -13.07 3.63
N PHE A 207 -32.43 -13.70 2.53
CA PHE A 207 -31.81 -13.54 1.23
C PHE A 207 -32.85 -13.05 0.23
N PRO A 208 -33.18 -11.74 0.22
CA PRO A 208 -34.04 -11.18 -0.80
C PRO A 208 -33.41 -11.46 -2.17
N GLU A 209 -34.22 -11.94 -3.12
CA GLU A 209 -33.77 -12.20 -4.49
C GLU A 209 -33.15 -10.92 -5.05
N SER A 210 -31.83 -10.88 -5.16
CA SER A 210 -31.16 -9.79 -5.86
C SER A 210 -31.49 -9.96 -7.33
N SER A 211 -32.38 -9.11 -7.84
CA SER A 211 -32.79 -9.02 -9.25
C SER A 211 -31.65 -8.67 -10.21
N ASP A 212 -30.43 -8.52 -9.71
CA ASP A 212 -29.23 -8.18 -10.47
C ASP A 212 -28.26 -9.37 -10.48
N ARG A 213 -28.66 -10.44 -11.18
CA ARG A 213 -27.72 -11.42 -11.73
C ARG A 213 -27.98 -11.58 -13.22
N PRO A 214 -27.04 -11.17 -14.09
CA PRO A 214 -26.95 -11.77 -15.40
C PRO A 214 -26.47 -13.21 -15.17
N TYR A 215 -27.42 -14.15 -15.15
CA TYR A 215 -27.11 -15.56 -15.22
C TYR A 215 -26.18 -15.79 -16.40
N PHE A 216 -25.00 -16.35 -16.12
CA PHE A 216 -24.00 -16.83 -17.07
C PHE A 216 -24.58 -17.04 -18.47
N SER A 217 -24.49 -16.01 -19.31
CA SER A 217 -24.80 -16.14 -20.72
C SER A 217 -23.71 -17.02 -21.30
N LYS A 218 -24.06 -18.27 -21.62
CA LYS A 218 -23.17 -19.19 -22.31
C LYS A 218 -22.59 -18.49 -23.54
N PRO A 219 -21.28 -18.60 -23.82
CA PRO A 219 -20.74 -18.07 -25.06
C PRO A 219 -21.43 -18.77 -26.22
N LYS A 220 -22.00 -17.98 -27.15
CA LYS A 220 -22.42 -18.49 -28.44
C LYS A 220 -21.14 -18.91 -29.18
N THR A 221 -21.00 -20.21 -29.37
CA THR A 221 -20.14 -20.82 -30.40
C THR A 221 -20.55 -20.32 -31.78
#